data_AF-A0AAJ2NRZ2-F1
#
_entry.id   AF-A0AAJ2NRZ2-F1
#
_cell.length_a   1.000
_cell.length_b   1.000
_cell.length_c   1.000
_cell.angle_alpha   90.00
_cell.angle_beta   90.00
_cell.angle_gamma   90.00
#
_symmetry.space_group_name_H-M   'P 1'
#
loop_
_entity.id
_entity.type
_entity.pdbx_description
1 polymer ?
#
loop_
_entity_poly.entity_id
_entity_poly.type
_entity_poly.pdbx_seq_one_letter_code
_entity_poly.pdbx_strand_id
1 'polypeptide(L)'
;FFSAEYCQNYLKNCYQKSNDASPEAKSYKNCYSFLYYLEHGQIYYQQAEKAPLILKPILLFYGLVHLIKACILTIDPSYPESTAVLAHGVSTRKRKKQNYLFFQDEVKIQKNGLFPYMSEKMFYMKQLEGEKVLME
;
A
#
# COMPACT_ATOMS: atom_id res chain seq x y z
N PHE A 1 -11.27 -9.74 16.22
CA PHE A 1 -12.17 -8.68 15.74
C PHE A 1 -11.50 -7.35 15.99
N PHE A 2 -11.25 -6.56 14.95
CA PHE A 2 -10.79 -5.18 15.10
C PHE A 2 -12.03 -4.32 15.35
N SER A 3 -12.05 -3.51 16.41
CA SER A 3 -13.09 -2.51 16.61
C SER A 3 -12.61 -1.15 16.12
N ALA A 4 -13.53 -0.30 15.68
CA ALA A 4 -13.20 1.08 15.32
C ALA A 4 -12.53 1.81 16.49
N GLU A 5 -12.95 1.53 17.73
CA GLU A 5 -12.34 2.05 18.96
C GLU A 5 -10.88 1.60 19.11
N TYR A 6 -10.59 0.31 18.93
CA TYR A 6 -9.22 -0.20 18.99
C TYR A 6 -8.35 0.44 17.90
N CYS A 7 -8.86 0.52 16.66
CA CYS A 7 -8.17 1.16 15.55
C CYS A 7 -7.90 2.65 15.82
N GLN A 8 -8.87 3.39 16.36
CA GLN A 8 -8.71 4.78 16.74
C GLN A 8 -7.62 4.93 17.82
N ASN A 9 -7.69 4.14 18.89
CA ASN A 9 -6.71 4.19 19.97
C ASN A 9 -5.30 3.84 19.48
N TYR A 10 -5.17 2.85 18.60
CA TYR A 10 -3.90 2.48 17.99
C TYR A 10 -3.31 3.63 17.15
N LEU A 11 -4.10 4.19 16.22
CA LEU A 11 -3.67 5.31 15.38
C LEU A 11 -3.33 6.55 16.21
N LYS A 12 -4.14 6.85 17.24
CA LYS A 12 -3.88 7.96 18.17
C LYS A 12 -2.50 7.82 18.80
N ASN A 13 -2.17 6.64 19.31
CA ASN A 13 -0.86 6.38 19.92
C ASN A 13 0.28 6.53 18.89
N CYS A 14 0.08 6.10 17.65
CA CYS A 14 1.05 6.31 16.58
C CYS A 14 1.28 7.81 16.31
N TYR A 15 0.20 8.59 16.16
CA TYR A 15 0.28 10.02 15.85
C TYR A 15 0.85 10.85 17.01
N GLN A 16 0.59 10.45 18.25
CA GLN A 16 1.23 11.07 19.42
C GLN A 16 2.74 10.84 19.42
N LYS A 17 3.19 9.63 19.08
CA LYS A 17 4.63 9.30 19.00
C LYS A 17 5.34 10.03 17.86
N SER A 18 4.64 10.40 16.79
CA SER A 18 5.18 11.20 15.70
C SER A 18 5.03 12.71 15.90
N ASN A 19 4.60 13.16 17.08
CA ASN A 19 4.35 14.57 17.42
C ASN A 19 3.38 15.26 16.44
N ASP A 20 2.33 14.54 15.99
CA ASP A 20 1.30 15.14 15.17
C ASP A 20 0.52 16.23 15.93
N ALA A 21 0.12 17.29 15.22
CA ALA A 21 -0.55 18.44 15.81
C ALA A 21 -1.99 18.13 16.31
N SER A 22 -2.65 17.11 15.77
CA SER A 22 -4.03 16.74 16.17
C SER A 22 -4.30 15.23 16.18
N PRO A 23 -3.63 14.45 17.05
CA PRO A 23 -3.71 12.98 17.09
C PRO A 23 -5.14 12.46 17.30
N GLU A 24 -5.93 13.10 18.15
CA GLU A 24 -7.31 12.74 18.45
C GLU A 24 -8.22 12.88 17.22
N ALA A 25 -8.19 14.06 16.58
CA ALA A 25 -9.05 14.34 15.43
C ALA A 25 -8.68 13.48 14.23
N LYS A 26 -7.37 13.31 13.97
CA LYS A 26 -6.90 12.50 12.83
C LYS A 26 -7.10 11.00 13.06
N SER A 27 -6.94 10.50 14.28
CA SER A 27 -7.24 9.09 14.57
C SER A 27 -8.73 8.78 14.45
N TYR A 28 -9.60 9.68 14.89
CA TYR A 28 -11.05 9.55 14.69
C TYR A 28 -11.43 9.54 13.21
N LYS A 29 -10.84 10.44 12.41
CA LYS A 29 -11.06 10.49 10.96
C LYS A 29 -10.60 9.21 10.24
N ASN A 30 -9.45 8.67 10.64
CA ASN A 30 -8.78 7.60 9.90
C ASN A 30 -9.14 6.19 10.40
N CYS A 31 -9.79 6.03 11.56
CA CYS A 31 -10.00 4.73 12.20
C CYS A 31 -10.73 3.73 11.29
N TYR A 32 -11.79 4.16 10.60
CA TYR A 32 -12.53 3.30 9.67
C TYR A 32 -11.72 2.95 8.42
N SER A 33 -10.99 3.90 7.85
CA SER A 33 -10.13 3.62 6.68
C SER A 33 -9.06 2.58 7.02
N PHE A 34 -8.42 2.74 8.19
CA PHE A 34 -7.43 1.79 8.69
C PHE A 34 -8.05 0.41 8.97
N LEU A 35 -9.21 0.37 9.64
CA LEU A 35 -9.97 -0.85 9.89
C LEU A 35 -10.26 -1.61 8.59
N TYR A 36 -10.83 -0.93 7.59
CA TYR A 36 -11.16 -1.55 6.31
C TYR A 36 -9.94 -2.01 5.52
N TYR A 37 -8.81 -1.30 5.62
CA TYR A 37 -7.56 -1.78 5.01
C TYR A 37 -7.06 -3.08 5.67
N LEU A 38 -7.16 -3.22 6.99
CA LEU A 38 -6.82 -4.47 7.68
C LEU A 38 -7.78 -5.60 7.30
N GLU A 39 -9.09 -5.34 7.31
CA GLU A 39 -10.12 -6.32 6.97
C GLU A 39 -9.98 -6.79 5.52
N HIS A 40 -9.81 -5.86 4.58
CA HIS A 40 -9.60 -6.22 3.18
C HIS A 40 -8.28 -6.96 2.99
N GLY A 41 -7.18 -6.52 3.60
CA GLY A 41 -5.90 -7.24 3.54
C GLY A 41 -6.05 -8.70 3.98
N GLN A 42 -6.73 -8.91 5.11
CA GLN A 42 -7.02 -10.24 5.64
C GLN A 42 -7.91 -11.07 4.70
N ILE A 43 -9.03 -10.51 4.23
CA ILE A 43 -9.97 -11.20 3.35
C ILE A 43 -9.28 -11.62 2.06
N TYR A 44 -8.50 -10.73 1.43
CA TYR A 44 -7.79 -11.03 0.19
C TYR A 44 -6.79 -12.19 0.37
N TYR A 45 -6.05 -12.23 1.48
CA TYR A 45 -5.12 -13.33 1.75
C TYR A 45 -5.83 -14.65 2.02
N GLN A 46 -6.93 -14.62 2.77
CA GLN A 46 -7.77 -15.81 3.01
C GLN A 46 -8.40 -16.34 1.72
N GLN A 47 -8.82 -15.47 0.81
CA GLN A 47 -9.32 -15.89 -0.50
C GLN A 47 -8.19 -16.40 -1.40
N ALA A 48 -7.00 -15.78 -1.36
CA ALA A 48 -5.84 -16.23 -2.13
C ALA A 48 -5.43 -17.66 -1.78
N GLU A 49 -5.52 -18.06 -0.51
CA GLU A 49 -5.22 -19.41 -0.06
C GLU A 49 -6.08 -20.46 -0.79
N LYS A 50 -7.38 -20.17 -0.94
CA LYS A 50 -8.40 -21.05 -1.50
C LYS A 50 -8.57 -20.92 -3.02
N ALA A 51 -8.05 -19.86 -3.62
CA ALA A 51 -8.24 -19.57 -5.02
C ALA A 51 -7.44 -20.51 -5.94
N PRO A 52 -7.90 -20.74 -7.18
CA PRO A 52 -7.09 -21.36 -8.23
C PRO A 52 -5.77 -20.61 -8.43
N LEU A 53 -4.70 -21.33 -8.80
CA LEU A 53 -3.35 -20.79 -8.95
C LEU A 53 -3.29 -19.49 -9.77
N ILE A 54 -4.08 -19.40 -10.84
CA ILE A 54 -4.13 -18.24 -11.74
C ILE A 54 -4.62 -16.95 -11.07
N LEU A 55 -5.45 -17.06 -10.02
CA LEU A 55 -6.01 -15.90 -9.31
C LEU A 55 -5.17 -15.50 -8.09
N LYS A 56 -4.34 -16.41 -7.55
CA LYS A 56 -3.57 -16.16 -6.33
C LYS A 56 -2.70 -14.89 -6.41
N PRO A 57 -1.93 -14.64 -7.49
CA PRO A 57 -1.07 -13.46 -7.55
C PRO A 57 -1.85 -12.14 -7.46
N ILE A 58 -3.02 -12.08 -8.10
CA ILE A 58 -3.88 -10.88 -8.10
C ILE A 58 -4.42 -10.64 -6.69
N LEU A 59 -4.89 -11.68 -6.02
CA LEU A 59 -5.43 -11.57 -4.67
C LEU A 59 -4.34 -11.20 -3.64
N LEU A 60 -3.17 -11.84 -3.73
CA LEU A 60 -2.02 -11.52 -2.89
C LEU A 60 -1.57 -10.06 -3.12
N PHE A 61 -1.52 -9.62 -4.38
CA PHE A 61 -1.16 -8.24 -4.71
C PHE A 61 -2.11 -7.23 -4.06
N TYR A 62 -3.42 -7.38 -4.22
CA TYR A 62 -4.38 -6.43 -3.64
C TYR A 62 -4.47 -6.53 -2.12
N GLY A 63 -4.28 -7.72 -1.54
CA GLY A 63 -4.14 -7.88 -0.09
C GLY A 63 -2.94 -7.09 0.45
N LEU A 64 -1.78 -7.22 -0.21
CA LEU A 64 -0.57 -6.46 0.15
C LEU A 64 -0.80 -4.94 0.00
N VAL A 65 -1.45 -4.49 -1.07
CA VAL A 65 -1.78 -3.07 -1.28
C VAL A 65 -2.63 -2.53 -0.13
N HIS A 66 -3.60 -3.29 0.36
CA HIS A 66 -4.40 -2.88 1.52
C HIS A 66 -3.56 -2.79 2.80
N LEU A 67 -2.71 -3.78 3.07
CA LEU A 67 -1.82 -3.76 4.24
C LEU A 67 -0.81 -2.62 4.20
N ILE A 68 -0.25 -2.32 3.03
CA ILE A 68 0.65 -1.15 2.84
C ILE A 68 -0.09 0.15 3.18
N LYS A 69 -1.33 0.31 2.70
CA LYS A 69 -2.14 1.51 3.03
C LYS A 69 -2.43 1.61 4.53
N ALA A 70 -2.68 0.49 5.21
CA ALA A 70 -2.80 0.46 6.66
C ALA A 70 -1.50 0.91 7.34
N CYS A 71 -0.35 0.38 6.92
CA CYS A 71 0.96 0.78 7.46
C CYS A 71 1.26 2.26 7.22
N ILE A 72 0.93 2.79 6.04
CA ILE A 72 1.09 4.21 5.75
C ILE A 72 0.29 5.07 6.74
N LEU A 73 -0.97 4.69 7.01
CA LEU A 73 -1.81 5.42 7.97
C LEU A 73 -1.27 5.39 9.40
N THR A 74 -0.31 4.53 9.76
CA THR A 74 0.33 4.60 11.09
C THR A 74 1.42 5.66 11.17
N ILE A 75 1.91 6.15 10.03
CA ILE A 75 3.05 7.09 9.95
C ILE A 75 2.60 8.44 9.40
N ASP A 76 1.72 8.47 8.40
CA ASP A 76 1.19 9.69 7.79
C ASP A 76 -0.35 9.74 7.89
N PRO A 77 -0.90 10.50 8.86
CA PRO A 77 -2.35 10.63 9.00
C PRO A 77 -3.01 11.43 7.88
N SER A 78 -2.25 12.05 6.98
CA SER A 78 -2.79 12.82 5.86
C SER A 78 -3.03 11.96 4.62
N TYR A 79 -2.64 10.68 4.66
CA TYR A 79 -2.83 9.77 3.53
C TYR A 79 -4.32 9.44 3.29
N PRO A 80 -4.78 9.43 2.02
CA PRO A 80 -4.10 9.91 0.83
C PRO A 80 -4.16 11.44 0.70
N GLU A 81 -3.00 12.08 0.50
CA GLU A 81 -2.92 13.54 0.34
C GLU A 81 -3.43 14.00 -1.04
N SER A 82 -3.35 13.14 -2.06
CA SER A 82 -3.84 13.42 -3.41
C SER A 82 -4.27 12.14 -4.13
N THR A 83 -4.98 12.27 -5.24
CA THR A 83 -5.32 11.12 -6.09
C THR A 83 -4.10 10.49 -6.76
N ALA A 84 -2.99 11.23 -6.89
CA ALA A 84 -1.76 10.75 -7.50
C ALA A 84 -1.13 9.58 -6.72
N VAL A 85 -1.29 9.55 -5.39
CA VAL A 85 -0.77 8.45 -4.53
C VAL A 85 -1.66 7.20 -4.52
N LEU A 86 -2.81 7.23 -5.21
CA LEU A 86 -3.71 6.08 -5.33
C LEU A 86 -3.32 5.13 -6.47
N ALA A 87 -2.57 5.60 -7.45
CA ALA A 87 -1.99 4.74 -8.49
C ALA A 87 -0.98 3.77 -7.87
N HIS A 88 -0.67 2.64 -8.52
CA HIS A 88 0.32 1.69 -7.96
C HIS A 88 1.73 2.27 -7.86
N GLY A 89 2.10 3.21 -8.74
CA GLY A 89 3.43 3.82 -8.76
C GLY A 89 4.50 2.99 -9.48
N VAL A 90 4.07 1.96 -10.19
CA VAL A 90 4.91 1.12 -11.05
C VAL A 90 4.20 0.87 -12.37
N SER A 91 4.95 0.64 -13.44
CA SER A 91 4.40 0.29 -14.75
C SER A 91 5.29 -0.72 -15.46
N THR A 92 4.70 -1.50 -16.38
CA THR A 92 5.48 -2.33 -17.31
C THR A 92 5.35 -1.78 -18.73
N ARG A 93 6.10 -2.35 -19.67
CA ARG A 93 5.98 -1.99 -21.09
C ARG A 93 4.55 -2.20 -21.59
N LYS A 94 3.98 -1.16 -22.22
CA LYS A 94 2.62 -1.19 -22.80
C LYS A 94 2.46 -2.32 -23.83
N ARG A 95 3.48 -2.55 -24.66
CA ARG A 95 3.54 -3.65 -25.63
C ARG A 95 4.51 -4.71 -25.14
N LYS A 96 4.01 -5.93 -24.91
CA LYS A 96 4.86 -7.07 -24.55
C LYS A 96 5.70 -7.53 -25.75
N LYS A 97 6.93 -7.99 -25.48
CA LYS A 97 7.81 -8.55 -26.50
C LYS A 97 7.22 -9.86 -27.03
N GLN A 98 7.57 -10.22 -28.27
CA GLN A 98 7.36 -11.58 -28.78
C GLN A 98 8.13 -12.56 -27.88
N ASN A 99 7.52 -13.71 -27.55
CA ASN A 99 8.05 -14.67 -26.57
C ASN A 99 8.20 -14.07 -25.16
N TYR A 100 7.12 -13.46 -24.65
CA TYR A 100 7.09 -12.88 -23.30
C TYR A 100 7.48 -13.91 -22.23
N LEU A 101 8.47 -13.54 -21.42
CA LEU A 101 8.88 -14.25 -20.21
C LEU A 101 8.78 -13.26 -19.04
N PHE A 102 8.00 -13.61 -18.02
CA PHE A 102 7.75 -12.73 -16.87
C PHE A 102 9.03 -12.28 -16.17
N PHE A 103 9.94 -13.22 -15.91
CA PHE A 103 11.25 -12.96 -15.28
C PHE A 103 12.15 -12.03 -16.10
N GLN A 104 11.85 -11.81 -17.40
CA GLN A 104 12.59 -10.90 -18.27
C GLN A 104 11.84 -9.58 -18.52
N ASP A 105 10.70 -9.37 -17.87
CA ASP A 105 9.95 -8.11 -17.99
C ASP A 105 10.54 -7.05 -17.06
N GLU A 106 10.46 -5.81 -17.51
CA GLU A 106 10.94 -4.65 -16.76
C GLU A 106 9.77 -3.94 -16.10
N VAL A 107 9.88 -3.73 -14.79
CA VAL A 107 9.00 -2.84 -14.02
C VAL A 107 9.71 -1.50 -13.84
N LYS A 108 9.11 -0.43 -14.36
CA LYS A 108 9.57 0.94 -14.20
C LYS A 108 8.86 1.62 -13.03
N ILE A 109 9.62 2.13 -12.07
CA ILE A 109 9.11 2.94 -10.97
C ILE A 109 8.69 4.33 -11.49
N GLN A 110 7.48 4.75 -11.14
CA GLN A 110 6.91 6.04 -11.54
C GLN A 110 7.24 7.12 -10.51
N LYS A 111 7.09 8.39 -10.88
CA LYS A 111 7.23 9.52 -9.95
C LYS A 111 6.21 9.46 -8.80
N ASN A 112 4.97 9.18 -9.15
CA ASN A 112 3.82 9.23 -8.25
C ASN A 112 3.20 7.85 -8.10
N GLY A 113 2.59 7.59 -6.96
CA GLY A 113 1.82 6.39 -6.67
C GLY A 113 2.18 5.80 -5.32
N LEU A 114 1.51 4.71 -4.98
CA LEU A 114 1.62 4.03 -3.71
C LEU A 114 3.04 3.55 -3.43
N PHE A 115 3.70 2.93 -4.41
CA PHE A 115 5.05 2.40 -4.20
C PHE A 115 6.08 3.50 -3.89
N PRO A 116 6.26 4.56 -4.72
CA PRO A 116 7.15 5.66 -4.38
C PRO A 116 6.81 6.34 -3.04
N TYR A 117 5.51 6.55 -2.78
CA TYR A 117 5.05 7.17 -1.54
C TYR A 117 5.37 6.32 -0.30
N MET A 118 5.13 5.00 -0.36
CA MET A 118 5.50 4.05 0.68
C MET A 118 7.02 4.03 0.89
N SER A 119 7.81 3.93 -0.19
CA SER A 119 9.27 3.91 -0.14
C SER A 119 9.84 5.14 0.56
N GLU A 120 9.29 6.33 0.26
CA GLU A 120 9.71 7.56 0.93
C GLU A 120 9.27 7.60 2.39
N LYS A 121 7.99 7.36 2.69
CA LYS A 121 7.43 7.58 4.03
C LYS A 121 7.84 6.53 5.05
N MET A 122 8.00 5.28 4.62
CA MET A 122 8.30 4.15 5.52
C MET A 122 9.78 3.79 5.55
N PHE A 123 10.51 4.02 4.46
CA PHE A 123 11.89 3.54 4.30
C PHE A 123 12.90 4.66 4.00
N TYR A 124 12.46 5.92 3.92
CA TYR A 124 13.29 7.08 3.60
C TYR A 124 14.05 6.95 2.26
N MET A 125 13.57 6.09 1.36
CA MET A 125 14.13 5.89 0.03
C MET A 125 13.55 6.93 -0.93
N LYS A 126 14.39 7.88 -1.36
CA LYS A 126 14.04 8.96 -2.28
C LYS A 126 14.66 8.72 -3.66
N GLN A 127 14.14 9.42 -4.68
CA GLN A 127 14.70 9.47 -6.04
C GLN A 127 14.67 8.14 -6.83
N LEU A 128 13.74 7.25 -6.54
CA LEU A 128 13.56 5.98 -7.28
C LEU A 128 12.91 6.16 -8.67
N GLU A 129 12.53 7.37 -9.05
CA GLU A 129 11.82 7.61 -10.31
C GLU A 129 12.67 7.19 -11.52
N GLY A 130 12.07 6.39 -12.41
CA GLY A 130 12.72 6.01 -13.66
C GLY A 130 13.59 4.76 -13.56
N GLU A 131 13.91 4.31 -12.34
CA GLU A 131 14.55 3.03 -12.10
C GLU A 131 13.73 1.88 -12.69
N LYS A 132 14.44 0.87 -13.17
CA LYS A 132 13.87 -0.33 -13.76
C LYS A 132 14.36 -1.55 -13.01
N VAL A 133 13.43 -2.41 -12.64
CA VAL A 133 13.69 -3.66 -11.93
C VAL A 133 13.25 -4.82 -12.81
N LEU A 134 14.07 -5.87 -12.88
CA LEU A 134 13.71 -7.15 -13.50
C LEU A 134 13.01 -8.03 -12.47
N MET A 135 12.04 -8.84 -12.91
CA MET A 135 11.22 -9.67 -12.01
C MET A 135 11.89 -11.00 -11.62
N GLU A 136 13.22 -11.06 -11.59
CA GLU A 136 14.05 -12.28 -11.38
C GLU A 136 13.72 -13.08 -10.12
#